data_AF-A0A849TNF0-F1
#
_entry.id   AF-A0A849TNF0-F1
#
_cell.length_a   1.000
_cell.length_b   1.000
_cell.length_c   1.000
_cell.angle_alpha   90.00
_cell.angle_beta   90.00
_cell.angle_gamma   90.00
#
_symmetry.space_group_name_H-M   'P 1'
#
loop_
_entity.id
_entity.type
_entity.pdbx_description
1 polymer ?
#
loop_
_entity_poly.entity_id
_entity_poly.type
_entity_poly.pdbx_seq_one_letter_code
_entity_poly.pdbx_strand_id
1 'polypeptide(L)'
;MLTAPRDGKADDLGLIWGVADKLEAKLNAVGIWHFDQIAKWTPAEILWVESNIEGMQGRVARDRWLEQCAKLASGWRPEGNVGERPKG
;
A
#
# COMPACT_ATOMS: atom_id res chain seq x y z
N MET A 1 -7.11 9.91 -6.83
CA MET A 1 -5.81 9.92 -6.13
C MET A 1 -5.56 11.29 -5.53
N LEU A 2 -4.75 11.38 -4.47
CA LEU A 2 -4.40 12.66 -3.87
C LEU A 2 -3.37 13.40 -4.76
N THR A 3 -3.26 14.71 -4.63
CA THR A 3 -2.24 15.53 -5.33
C THR A 3 -0.99 15.80 -4.50
N ALA A 4 -1.08 15.64 -3.18
CA ALA A 4 0.03 15.68 -2.24
C ALA A 4 -0.30 14.80 -1.02
N PRO A 5 0.70 14.36 -0.23
CA PRO A 5 0.45 13.74 1.06
C PRO A 5 -0.31 14.70 1.99
N ARG A 6 -1.15 14.15 2.87
CA ARG A 6 -1.90 14.93 3.85
C ARG A 6 -0.90 15.50 4.85
N ASP A 7 -1.06 16.78 5.19
CA ASP A 7 -0.15 17.52 6.08
C ASP A 7 1.33 17.48 5.64
N GLY A 8 1.59 17.25 4.34
CA GLY A 8 2.95 17.14 3.81
C GLY A 8 3.69 15.86 4.22
N LYS A 9 3.00 14.89 4.83
CA LYS A 9 3.61 13.67 5.37
C LYS A 9 2.95 12.41 4.79
N ALA A 10 3.74 11.56 4.17
CA ALA A 10 3.30 10.23 3.74
C ALA A 10 3.44 9.22 4.88
N ASP A 11 2.65 8.16 4.82
CA ASP A 11 2.91 6.95 5.58
C ASP A 11 4.13 6.20 4.99
N ASP A 12 4.77 5.37 5.81
CA ASP A 12 5.85 4.48 5.39
C ASP A 12 5.26 3.21 4.74
N LEU A 13 5.03 3.25 3.42
CA LEU A 13 4.41 2.13 2.71
C LEU A 13 5.30 0.88 2.67
N GLY A 14 6.61 1.03 2.92
CA GLY A 14 7.55 -0.08 3.11
C GLY A 14 7.19 -1.00 4.29
N LEU A 15 6.37 -0.54 5.22
CA LEU A 15 5.80 -1.40 6.28
C LEU A 15 4.81 -2.44 5.76
N ILE A 16 4.38 -2.37 4.49
CA ILE A 16 3.50 -3.37 3.87
C ILE A 16 4.36 -4.50 3.29
N TRP A 17 4.08 -5.74 3.68
CA TRP A 17 4.73 -6.90 3.09
C TRP A 17 4.55 -6.92 1.56
N GLY A 18 5.68 -7.02 0.84
CA GLY A 18 5.71 -7.03 -0.62
C GLY A 18 5.84 -5.65 -1.26
N VAL A 19 5.85 -4.57 -0.47
CA VAL A 19 6.22 -3.21 -0.88
C VAL A 19 7.69 -2.97 -0.53
N ALA A 20 8.46 -2.52 -1.53
CA ALA A 20 9.83 -2.09 -1.38
C ALA A 20 9.98 -0.68 -1.94
N ASP A 21 11.09 0.01 -1.70
CA ASP A 21 11.32 1.42 -2.02
C ASP A 21 10.90 1.81 -3.44
N LYS A 22 11.22 0.97 -4.43
CA LYS A 22 10.85 1.23 -5.84
C LYS A 22 9.34 1.20 -6.07
N LEU A 23 8.64 0.29 -5.40
CA LEU A 23 7.19 0.16 -5.54
C LEU A 23 6.47 1.27 -4.78
N GLU A 24 6.95 1.60 -3.58
CA GLU A 24 6.48 2.76 -2.83
C GLU A 24 6.64 4.06 -3.62
N ALA A 25 7.80 4.28 -4.25
CA ALA A 25 8.00 5.44 -5.12
C ALA A 25 6.98 5.51 -6.27
N LYS A 26 6.64 4.34 -6.88
CA LYS A 26 5.61 4.27 -7.93
C LYS A 26 4.21 4.59 -7.40
N LEU A 27 3.85 4.10 -6.20
CA LEU A 27 2.57 4.40 -5.55
C LEU A 27 2.47 5.91 -5.22
N ASN A 28 3.53 6.47 -4.64
CA ASN A 28 3.62 7.88 -4.31
C ASN A 28 3.52 8.76 -5.57
N ALA A 29 4.15 8.35 -6.68
CA ALA A 29 4.09 9.09 -7.95
C ALA A 29 2.69 9.19 -8.54
N VAL A 30 1.78 8.27 -8.21
CA VAL A 30 0.37 8.31 -8.66
C VAL A 30 -0.60 8.81 -7.59
N GLY A 31 -0.11 9.30 -6.45
CA GLY A 31 -0.93 9.91 -5.42
C GLY A 31 -1.52 8.94 -4.38
N ILE A 32 -0.83 7.83 -4.15
CA ILE A 32 -1.08 6.88 -3.06
C ILE A 32 0.05 7.08 -2.04
N TRP A 33 -0.26 7.66 -0.88
CA TRP A 33 0.71 7.96 0.17
C TRP A 33 0.34 7.40 1.54
N HIS A 34 -0.89 6.91 1.72
CA HIS A 34 -1.42 6.55 3.03
C HIS A 34 -1.98 5.14 3.07
N PHE A 35 -1.84 4.48 4.22
CA PHE A 35 -2.39 3.14 4.44
C PHE A 35 -3.91 3.13 4.27
N ASP A 36 -4.62 4.16 4.74
CA ASP A 36 -6.08 4.21 4.66
C ASP A 36 -6.60 4.35 3.22
N GLN A 37 -5.80 4.86 2.28
CA GLN A 37 -6.15 4.87 0.86
C GLN A 37 -6.18 3.44 0.34
N ILE A 38 -5.10 2.68 0.61
CA ILE A 38 -4.96 1.29 0.17
C ILE A 38 -6.01 0.41 0.84
N ALA A 39 -6.23 0.58 2.16
CA ALA A 39 -7.21 -0.19 2.93
C ALA A 39 -8.65 -0.02 2.43
N LYS A 40 -8.96 1.08 1.73
CA LYS A 40 -10.29 1.39 1.19
C LYS A 40 -10.43 1.10 -0.30
N TRP A 41 -9.41 0.53 -0.95
CA TRP A 41 -9.50 0.22 -2.36
C TRP A 41 -10.67 -0.72 -2.66
N THR A 42 -11.46 -0.27 -3.63
CA THR A 42 -12.49 -1.06 -4.28
C THR A 42 -11.87 -1.99 -5.33
N PRO A 43 -12.58 -3.04 -5.79
CA PRO A 43 -12.10 -3.90 -6.87
C PRO A 43 -11.71 -3.12 -8.15
N ALA A 44 -12.39 -2.01 -8.44
CA ALA A 44 -12.08 -1.14 -9.57
C ALA A 44 -10.74 -0.39 -9.38
N GLU A 45 -10.46 0.09 -8.17
CA GLU A 45 -9.19 0.75 -7.86
C GLU A 45 -8.03 -0.24 -7.86
N ILE A 46 -8.23 -1.45 -7.34
CA ILE A 46 -7.26 -2.54 -7.43
C ILE A 46 -6.94 -2.83 -8.89
N LEU A 47 -7.96 -3.04 -9.72
CA LEU A 47 -7.77 -3.30 -11.15
C LEU A 47 -7.03 -2.16 -11.84
N TRP A 48 -7.37 -0.90 -11.53
CA TRP A 48 -6.68 0.26 -12.08
C TRP A 48 -5.21 0.26 -11.66
N VAL A 49 -4.90 0.08 -10.38
CA VAL A 49 -3.52 0.06 -9.86
C VAL A 49 -2.71 -1.07 -10.50
N GLU A 50 -3.28 -2.27 -10.56
CA GLU A 50 -2.61 -3.44 -11.13
C GLU A 50 -2.37 -3.32 -12.64
N SER A 51 -3.21 -2.57 -13.34
CA SER A 51 -3.10 -2.36 -14.80
C SER A 51 -2.24 -1.16 -15.18
N ASN A 52 -2.12 -0.15 -14.30
CA ASN A 52 -1.43 1.10 -14.61
C ASN A 52 -0.07 1.25 -13.92
N ILE A 53 0.20 0.46 -12.87
CA ILE A 53 1.48 0.48 -12.17
C ILE A 53 2.26 -0.80 -12.50
N GLU A 54 3.36 -0.63 -13.21
CA GLU A 54 4.23 -1.74 -13.60
C GLU A 54 4.70 -2.53 -12.37
N GLY A 55 4.45 -3.85 -12.40
CA GLY A 55 4.85 -4.79 -11.36
C GLY A 55 3.80 -5.02 -10.28
N MET A 56 2.62 -4.40 -10.37
CA MET A 56 1.53 -4.56 -9.37
C MET A 56 0.62 -5.77 -9.61
N GLN A 57 0.58 -6.32 -10.83
CA GLN A 57 -0.39 -7.35 -11.21
C GLN A 57 -0.46 -8.52 -10.21
N GLY A 58 -1.65 -8.75 -9.65
CA GLY A 58 -1.96 -9.79 -8.67
C GLY A 58 -1.37 -9.60 -7.26
N ARG A 59 -0.59 -8.55 -6.99
CA ARG A 59 0.09 -8.39 -5.70
C ARG A 59 -0.86 -8.03 -4.56
N VAL A 60 -1.85 -7.19 -4.83
CA VAL A 60 -2.75 -6.66 -3.78
C VAL A 60 -3.46 -7.81 -3.06
N ALA A 61 -3.98 -8.76 -3.84
CA ALA A 61 -4.64 -9.95 -3.31
C ALA A 61 -3.64 -10.97 -2.74
N ARG A 62 -2.58 -11.31 -3.49
CA ARG A 62 -1.56 -12.31 -3.07
C ARG A 62 -0.93 -11.96 -1.73
N ASP A 63 -0.58 -10.69 -1.55
CA ASP A 63 0.11 -10.19 -0.37
C ASP A 63 -0.88 -9.59 0.65
N ARG A 64 -2.19 -9.72 0.47
CA ARG A 64 -3.24 -9.25 1.41
C ARG A 64 -3.08 -7.79 1.85
N TRP A 65 -2.82 -6.89 0.90
CA TRP A 65 -2.50 -5.49 1.22
C TRP A 65 -3.62 -4.77 1.95
N LEU A 66 -4.89 -5.05 1.62
CA LEU A 66 -6.03 -4.38 2.27
C LEU A 66 -6.04 -4.63 3.79
N GLU A 67 -5.82 -5.89 4.20
CA GLU A 67 -5.79 -6.30 5.61
C GLU A 67 -4.60 -5.66 6.36
N GLN A 68 -3.42 -5.70 5.74
CA GLN A 68 -2.22 -5.08 6.30
C GLN A 68 -2.39 -3.57 6.48
N CYS A 69 -2.90 -2.90 5.45
CA CYS A 69 -3.10 -1.46 5.47
C CYS A 69 -4.19 -1.04 6.46
N ALA A 70 -5.26 -1.83 6.64
CA ALA A 70 -6.25 -1.56 7.67
C ALA A 70 -5.63 -1.62 9.08
N LYS A 71 -4.73 -2.58 9.32
CA LYS A 71 -3.99 -2.70 10.59
C LYS A 71 -3.02 -1.53 10.78
N LEU A 72 -2.25 -1.17 9.76
CA LEU A 72 -1.31 -0.04 9.83
C LEU A 72 -2.02 1.31 10.02
N ALA A 73 -3.17 1.50 9.36
CA ALA A 73 -4.01 2.69 9.48
C ALA A 73 -4.62 2.88 10.88
N SER A 74 -4.77 1.81 11.68
CA SER A 74 -5.23 1.92 13.07
C SER A 74 -4.13 2.36 14.05
N GLY A 75 -2.90 2.51 13.58
CA GLY A 75 -1.74 2.86 14.40
C GLY A 75 -0.91 1.67 14.86
N TRP A 76 -1.33 0.43 14.54
CA TRP A 76 -0.48 -0.74 14.78
C TRP A 76 0.80 -0.68 13.92
N ARG A 77 1.91 -1.20 14.43
CA ARG A 77 3.19 -1.30 13.72
C ARG A 77 3.78 -2.69 13.90
N PRO A 78 4.44 -3.26 12.87
CA PRO A 78 5.19 -4.50 13.01
C PRO A 78 6.43 -4.29 13.91
N GLU A 79 6.98 -5.39 14.42
CA GLU A 79 8.20 -5.35 15.23
C GLU A 79 9.45 -5.02 14.39
N GLY A 80 9.42 -5.26 13.08
CA GLY A 80 10.52 -4.99 12.15
C GLY A 80 10.19 -3.92 11.10
N ASN A 81 11.07 -3.77 10.12
CA ASN A 81 10.96 -2.75 9.06
C ASN A 81 10.00 -3.15 7.92
N VAL A 82 9.31 -4.28 8.04
CA VAL A 82 8.33 -4.78 7.07
C VAL A 82 7.22 -5.52 7.81
N GLY A 83 6.00 -5.46 7.27
CA GLY A 83 4.85 -6.21 7.75
C GLY A 83 5.09 -7.72 7.73
N GLU A 84 4.29 -8.45 8.49
CA GLU A 84 4.38 -9.91 8.53
C GLU A 84 3.99 -10.50 7.17
N ARG A 85 4.76 -11.49 6.70
CA ARG A 85 4.40 -12.28 5.52
C ARG A 85 3.03 -12.94 5.76
N PRO A 86 2.02 -12.69 4.91
CA PRO A 86 0.74 -13.36 5.03
C PRO A 86 0.93 -14.89 4.99
N LYS A 87 0.33 -15.59 5.95
CA LYS A 87 0.26 -17.05 5.92
C LYS A 87 -0.75 -17.46 4.84
N GLY A 88 -0.29 -18.29 3.89
CA GLY A 88 -1.11 -18.84 2.81
C GLY A 88 -2.36 -19.53 3.32
#